data_AF-A0A3R7BLJ8-F1
#
_entry.id   AF-A0A3R7BLJ8-F1
#
_cell.length_a   1.000
_cell.length_b   1.000
_cell.length_c   1.000
_cell.angle_alpha   90.00
_cell.angle_beta   90.00
_cell.angle_gamma   90.00
#
_symmetry.space_group_name_H-M   'P 1'
#
loop_
_entity.id
_entity.type
_entity.pdbx_description
1 polymer ?
#
loop_
_entity_poly.entity_id
_entity_poly.type
_entity_poly.pdbx_seq_one_letter_code
_entity_poly.pdbx_strand_id
1 'polypeptide(L)'
;MEWSYEQEWFEETNVARKIRSFLEKQGWRIVKFNEDKRLRGPDVVAVKGDRKLVIEVKGYPSTRYVRGEKKGKLKPTPPNLQAKHWFSEALLSVIRVKSQNPMVEIGIGLPKFQKYVQLISDVEILKKCLGIKFYIVKKDGGVETL
;
A
#
# COMPACT_ATOMS: atom_id res chain seq x y z
N MET A 1 -12.67 -25.58 3.68
CA MET A 1 -11.90 -24.76 2.73
C MET A 1 -10.62 -24.34 3.44
N GLU A 2 -9.44 -24.65 2.88
CA GLU A 2 -8.16 -24.32 3.50
C GLU A 2 -7.95 -22.79 3.45
N TRP A 3 -7.57 -22.17 4.58
CA TRP A 3 -7.33 -20.73 4.64
C TRP A 3 -6.10 -20.33 3.81
N SER A 4 -6.23 -19.27 3.02
CA SER A 4 -5.17 -18.74 2.16
C SER A 4 -5.03 -17.22 2.34
N TYR A 5 -3.84 -16.76 2.70
CA TYR A 5 -3.56 -15.33 2.89
C TYR A 5 -3.67 -14.56 1.58
N GLU A 6 -3.32 -15.21 0.47
CA GLU A 6 -3.40 -14.67 -0.89
C GLU A 6 -4.85 -14.32 -1.31
N GLN A 7 -5.86 -14.88 -0.61
CA GLN A 7 -7.28 -14.57 -0.83
C GLN A 7 -7.80 -13.45 0.08
N GLU A 8 -7.02 -13.02 1.08
CA GLU A 8 -7.44 -11.97 2.00
C GLU A 8 -7.49 -10.62 1.27
N TRP A 9 -8.56 -9.86 1.51
CA TRP A 9 -8.77 -8.55 0.88
C TRP A 9 -7.66 -7.54 1.20
N PHE A 10 -6.97 -7.74 2.33
CA PHE A 10 -5.89 -6.90 2.83
C PHE A 10 -4.49 -7.40 2.47
N GLU A 11 -4.40 -8.48 1.69
CA GLU A 11 -3.14 -8.86 1.07
C GLU A 11 -2.71 -7.77 0.09
N GLU A 12 -1.42 -7.49 0.03
CA GLU A 12 -0.82 -6.37 -0.70
C GLU A 12 -1.16 -6.35 -2.20
N THR A 13 -1.09 -7.49 -2.89
CA THR A 13 -1.46 -7.59 -4.30
C THR A 13 -2.95 -7.32 -4.49
N ASN A 14 -3.81 -7.80 -3.59
CA ASN A 14 -5.25 -7.51 -3.64
C ASN A 14 -5.54 -6.02 -3.40
N VAL A 15 -4.85 -5.38 -2.46
CA VAL A 15 -4.90 -3.93 -2.21
C VAL A 15 -4.43 -3.17 -3.46
N ALA A 16 -3.30 -3.56 -4.04
CA ALA A 16 -2.72 -2.92 -5.23
C ALA A 16 -3.69 -3.00 -6.43
N ARG A 17 -4.34 -4.15 -6.64
CA ARG A 17 -5.36 -4.33 -7.70
C ARG A 17 -6.55 -3.40 -7.51
N LYS A 18 -7.04 -3.20 -6.27
CA LYS A 18 -8.14 -2.26 -6.00
C LYS A 18 -7.73 -0.81 -6.28
N ILE A 19 -6.51 -0.43 -5.90
CA ILE A 19 -5.98 0.91 -6.19
C ILE A 19 -5.83 1.12 -7.70
N ARG A 20 -5.29 0.12 -8.42
CA ARG A 20 -5.18 0.15 -9.87
C ARG A 20 -6.53 0.43 -10.53
N SER A 21 -7.55 -0.36 -10.21
CA SER A 21 -8.90 -0.18 -10.76
C SER A 21 -9.52 1.16 -10.37
N PHE A 22 -9.26 1.67 -9.16
CA PHE A 22 -9.69 3.00 -8.74
C PHE A 22 -9.03 4.09 -9.60
N LEU A 23 -7.71 4.04 -9.79
CA LEU A 23 -6.97 5.00 -10.60
C LEU A 23 -7.42 5.00 -12.06
N GLU A 24 -7.61 3.82 -12.66
CA GLU A 24 -8.12 3.68 -14.03
C GLU A 24 -9.49 4.34 -14.18
N LYS A 25 -10.42 4.13 -13.23
CA LYS A 25 -11.73 4.82 -13.19
C LYS A 25 -11.61 6.33 -13.03
N GLN A 26 -10.54 6.82 -12.39
CA GLN A 26 -10.24 8.24 -12.26
C GLN A 26 -9.48 8.80 -13.47
N GLY A 27 -9.33 8.03 -14.55
CA GLY A 27 -8.70 8.45 -15.80
C GLY A 27 -7.17 8.45 -15.76
N TRP A 28 -6.56 7.75 -14.81
CA TRP A 28 -5.12 7.49 -14.85
C TRP A 28 -4.81 6.29 -15.73
N ARG A 29 -3.72 6.37 -16.51
CA ARG A 29 -3.18 5.24 -17.24
C ARG A 29 -2.05 4.59 -16.43
N ILE A 30 -2.17 3.30 -16.17
CA ILE A 30 -1.15 2.53 -15.44
C ILE A 30 0.00 2.21 -16.40
N VAL A 31 1.21 2.63 -16.06
CA VAL A 31 2.41 2.41 -16.87
C VAL A 31 3.35 1.38 -16.24
N LYS A 32 3.22 1.13 -14.93
CA LYS A 32 3.89 0.03 -14.23
C LYS A 32 2.96 -0.51 -13.15
N PHE A 33 2.90 -1.83 -13.05
CA PHE A 33 2.19 -2.56 -12.00
C PHE A 33 2.98 -3.80 -11.64
N ASN A 34 3.65 -3.79 -10.48
CA ASN A 34 4.44 -4.91 -10.02
C ASN A 34 3.57 -5.86 -9.19
N GLU A 35 3.17 -7.00 -9.78
CA GLU A 35 2.51 -8.07 -9.02
C GLU A 35 3.51 -8.98 -8.29
N ASP A 36 4.75 -9.05 -8.79
CA ASP A 36 5.83 -9.81 -8.17
C ASP A 36 6.67 -8.92 -7.23
N LYS A 37 6.56 -9.21 -5.93
CA LYS A 37 7.28 -8.53 -4.84
C LYS A 37 8.81 -8.68 -4.90
N ARG A 38 9.33 -9.57 -5.76
CA ARG A 38 10.78 -9.73 -6.00
C ARG A 38 11.33 -8.65 -6.93
N LEU A 39 10.47 -8.01 -7.71
CA LEU A 39 10.86 -6.94 -8.63
C LEU A 39 11.10 -5.65 -7.86
N ARG A 40 12.25 -5.02 -8.08
CA ARG A 40 12.60 -3.76 -7.43
C ARG A 40 11.78 -2.58 -8.00
N GLY A 41 11.56 -1.59 -7.15
CA GLY A 41 10.89 -0.34 -7.49
C GLY A 41 9.40 -0.33 -7.12
N PRO A 42 8.71 0.79 -7.40
CA PRO A 42 7.37 1.03 -6.87
C PRO A 42 6.32 0.08 -7.44
N ASP A 43 5.31 -0.21 -6.62
CA ASP A 43 4.23 -1.15 -6.93
C ASP A 43 3.33 -0.65 -8.06
N VAL A 44 3.00 0.65 -8.07
CA VAL A 44 2.18 1.27 -9.12
C VAL A 44 2.84 2.54 -9.62
N VAL A 45 2.93 2.69 -10.93
CA VAL A 45 3.21 3.98 -11.58
C VAL A 45 2.08 4.28 -12.55
N ALA A 46 1.51 5.47 -12.43
CA ALA A 46 0.40 5.91 -13.26
C ALA A 46 0.66 7.31 -13.83
N VAL A 47 0.04 7.61 -14.98
CA VAL A 47 0.14 8.93 -15.63
C VAL A 47 -1.23 9.48 -16.00
N LYS A 48 -1.40 10.79 -15.94
CA LYS A 48 -2.61 11.51 -16.35
C LYS A 48 -2.23 12.90 -16.88
N GLY A 49 -2.21 13.05 -18.20
CA GLY A 49 -1.56 14.19 -18.85
C GLY A 49 -0.07 14.21 -18.48
N ASP A 50 0.43 15.38 -18.07
CA ASP A 50 1.83 15.56 -17.64
C ASP A 50 2.11 15.09 -16.21
N ARG A 51 1.07 14.62 -15.50
CA ARG A 51 1.19 14.18 -14.11
C ARG A 51 1.65 12.74 -14.07
N LYS A 52 2.68 12.48 -13.27
CA LYS A 52 3.16 11.13 -12.94
C LYS A 52 2.94 10.86 -11.47
N LEU A 53 2.32 9.73 -11.16
CA LEU A 53 2.03 9.27 -9.80
C LEU A 53 2.77 7.97 -9.55
N VAL A 54 3.48 7.90 -8.42
CA VAL A 54 4.18 6.70 -7.95
C VAL A 54 3.60 6.27 -6.60
N ILE A 55 3.19 5.01 -6.49
CA ILE A 55 2.58 4.46 -5.28
C ILE A 55 3.36 3.23 -4.82
N GLU A 56 3.65 3.23 -3.52
CA GLU A 56 4.07 2.04 -2.78
C GLU A 56 2.85 1.46 -2.05
N VAL A 57 2.63 0.16 -2.12
CA VAL A 57 1.51 -0.54 -1.51
C VAL A 57 2.02 -1.45 -0.40
N LYS A 58 1.28 -1.53 0.70
CA LYS A 58 1.48 -2.53 1.76
C LYS A 58 0.17 -3.19 2.13
N GLY A 59 0.22 -4.49 2.36
CA GLY A 59 -0.89 -5.25 2.94
C GLY A 59 -1.03 -5.04 4.45
N TYR A 60 -1.81 -5.91 5.11
CA TYR A 60 -1.82 -6.02 6.56
C TYR A 60 -1.24 -7.37 7.03
N PRO A 61 -0.42 -7.41 8.08
CA PRO A 61 0.19 -8.65 8.52
C PRO A 61 -0.86 -9.65 9.00
N SER A 62 -0.79 -10.90 8.52
CA SER A 62 -1.63 -11.98 9.06
C SER A 62 -1.26 -12.30 10.51
N THR A 63 -2.28 -12.64 11.30
CA THR A 63 -2.14 -13.23 12.64
C THR A 63 -1.60 -14.65 12.62
N ARG A 64 -1.58 -15.31 11.44
CA ARG A 64 -1.14 -16.69 11.25
C ARG A 64 0.01 -16.79 10.27
N TYR A 65 0.88 -17.78 10.45
CA TYR A 65 1.93 -18.09 9.49
C TYR A 65 1.29 -18.37 8.12
N VAL A 66 1.75 -17.68 7.10
CA VAL A 66 1.20 -17.76 5.74
C VAL A 66 1.84 -18.88 4.92
N ARG A 67 3.04 -19.32 5.30
CA ARG A 67 3.87 -20.31 4.60
C ARG A 67 4.70 -21.13 5.60
N GLY A 68 5.33 -22.20 5.10
CA GLY A 68 6.20 -23.09 5.87
C GLY A 68 5.44 -24.09 6.74
N GLU A 69 6.17 -24.90 7.50
CA GLU A 69 5.62 -26.00 8.33
C GLU A 69 4.61 -25.53 9.39
N LYS A 70 4.65 -24.25 9.76
CA LYS A 70 3.73 -23.64 10.73
C LYS A 70 2.52 -23.00 10.07
N LYS A 71 2.32 -23.10 8.75
CA LYS A 71 1.20 -22.47 8.02
C LYS A 71 -0.13 -22.68 8.75
N GLY A 72 -0.89 -21.61 8.92
CA GLY A 72 -2.18 -21.60 9.63
C GLY A 72 -2.07 -21.51 11.16
N LYS A 73 -0.90 -21.75 11.77
CA LYS A 73 -0.69 -21.54 13.22
C LYS A 73 -0.56 -20.05 13.54
N LEU A 74 -0.92 -19.65 14.75
CA LEU A 74 -0.78 -18.26 15.22
C LEU A 74 0.68 -17.83 15.28
N LYS A 75 0.95 -16.59 14.87
CA LYS A 75 2.23 -15.92 15.05
C LYS A 75 2.28 -15.23 16.42
N PRO A 76 3.43 -15.27 17.13
CA PRO A 76 3.59 -14.54 18.38
C PRO A 76 3.68 -13.02 18.17
N THR A 77 4.22 -12.58 17.03
CA THR A 77 4.41 -11.16 16.72
C THR A 77 3.06 -10.48 16.43
N PRO A 78 2.71 -9.41 17.16
CA PRO A 78 1.49 -8.67 16.90
C PRO A 78 1.45 -8.06 15.49
N PRO A 79 0.33 -8.14 14.76
CA PRO A 79 0.20 -7.51 13.44
C PRO A 79 0.48 -6.01 13.46
N ASN A 80 0.09 -5.29 14.52
CA ASN A 80 0.27 -3.84 14.59
C ASN A 80 1.75 -3.42 14.60
N LEU A 81 2.64 -4.25 15.16
CA LEU A 81 4.08 -3.97 15.17
C LEU A 81 4.64 -4.09 13.75
N GLN A 82 4.33 -5.18 13.05
CA GLN A 82 4.73 -5.38 11.66
C GLN A 82 4.15 -4.29 10.73
N ALA A 83 2.87 -3.92 10.91
CA ALA A 83 2.23 -2.86 10.14
C ALA A 83 2.94 -1.51 10.32
N LYS A 84 3.42 -1.19 11.54
CA LYS A 84 4.22 0.02 11.79
C LYS A 84 5.52 0.01 10.98
N HIS A 85 6.24 -1.11 10.96
CA HIS A 85 7.47 -1.24 10.17
C HIS A 85 7.19 -1.09 8.67
N TRP A 86 6.18 -1.79 8.14
CA TRP A 86 5.78 -1.70 6.74
C TRP A 86 5.38 -0.29 6.34
N PHE A 87 4.66 0.43 7.21
CA PHE A 87 4.32 1.84 7.00
C PHE A 87 5.56 2.73 6.90
N SER A 88 6.51 2.60 7.83
CA SER A 88 7.74 3.39 7.83
C SER A 88 8.59 3.13 6.58
N GLU A 89 8.68 1.87 6.14
CA GLU A 89 9.37 1.50 4.90
C GLU A 89 8.71 2.14 3.67
N ALA A 90 7.38 2.05 3.56
CA ALA A 90 6.65 2.64 2.45
C ALA A 90 6.77 4.16 2.41
N LEU A 91 6.68 4.81 3.58
CA LEU A 91 6.86 6.25 3.71
C LEU A 91 8.25 6.70 3.25
N LEU A 92 9.30 6.03 3.71
CA LEU A 92 10.67 6.35 3.28
C LEU A 92 10.87 6.09 1.78
N SER A 93 10.29 5.01 1.23
CA SER A 93 10.35 4.67 -0.19
C SER A 93 9.82 5.82 -1.06
N VAL A 94 8.61 6.31 -0.75
CA VAL A 94 7.99 7.36 -1.56
C VAL A 94 8.66 8.73 -1.40
N ILE A 95 9.19 9.04 -0.22
CA ILE A 95 9.96 10.27 0.00
C ILE A 95 11.22 10.27 -0.86
N ARG A 96 11.94 9.15 -0.94
CA ARG A 96 13.12 9.02 -1.81
C ARG A 96 12.77 9.25 -3.28
N VAL A 97 11.63 8.73 -3.74
CA VAL A 97 11.13 8.98 -5.10
C VAL A 97 10.87 10.47 -5.34
N LYS A 98 10.21 11.15 -4.40
CA LYS A 98 9.95 12.60 -4.48
C LYS A 98 11.23 13.43 -4.44
N SER A 99 12.23 13.04 -3.65
CA SER A 99 13.54 13.69 -3.63
C SER A 99 14.29 13.56 -4.94
N GLN A 100 14.17 12.41 -5.63
CA GLN A 100 14.79 12.19 -6.95
C GLN A 100 14.08 12.94 -8.07
N ASN A 101 12.76 13.12 -7.96
CA ASN A 101 11.96 13.87 -8.91
C ASN A 101 10.89 14.70 -8.19
N PRO A 102 11.16 15.99 -7.89
CA PRO A 102 10.22 16.85 -7.17
C PRO A 102 8.87 17.05 -7.87
N MET A 103 8.80 16.85 -9.19
CA MET A 103 7.57 17.01 -9.97
C MET A 103 6.64 15.79 -9.88
N VAL A 104 7.12 14.64 -9.39
CA VAL A 104 6.30 13.43 -9.28
C VAL A 104 5.31 13.54 -8.13
N GLU A 105 4.09 13.05 -8.33
CA GLU A 105 3.16 12.80 -7.25
C GLU A 105 3.49 11.48 -6.58
N ILE A 106 3.35 11.43 -5.27
CA ILE A 106 3.64 10.23 -4.50
C ILE A 106 2.43 9.81 -3.67
N GLY A 107 2.27 8.51 -3.48
CA GLY A 107 1.22 7.99 -2.61
C GLY A 107 1.55 6.65 -1.98
N ILE A 108 0.76 6.29 -0.98
CA ILE A 108 0.89 5.01 -0.27
C ILE A 108 -0.46 4.31 -0.27
N GLY A 109 -0.48 3.06 -0.70
CA GLY A 109 -1.67 2.20 -0.73
C GLY A 109 -1.74 1.28 0.48
N LEU A 110 -2.83 1.33 1.24
CA LEU A 110 -2.99 0.56 2.48
C LEU A 110 -4.41 0.00 2.61
N PRO A 111 -4.61 -1.18 3.23
CA PRO A 111 -5.93 -1.63 3.65
C PRO A 111 -6.43 -0.84 4.87
N LYS A 112 -7.75 -0.68 5.00
CA LYS A 112 -8.40 0.06 6.09
C LYS A 112 -8.34 -0.73 7.40
N PHE A 113 -7.28 -0.48 8.16
CA PHE A 113 -7.13 -0.89 9.55
C PHE A 113 -6.88 0.32 10.43
N GLN A 114 -7.40 0.29 11.66
CA GLN A 114 -7.27 1.39 12.61
C GLN A 114 -5.80 1.77 12.86
N LYS A 115 -4.89 0.79 12.81
CA LYS A 115 -3.46 1.06 12.98
C LYS A 115 -2.89 1.95 11.86
N TYR A 116 -3.27 1.73 10.60
CA TYR A 116 -2.80 2.57 9.50
C TYR A 116 -3.45 3.96 9.53
N VAL A 117 -4.72 4.06 9.91
CA VAL A 117 -5.39 5.37 10.10
C VAL A 117 -4.67 6.19 11.18
N GLN A 118 -4.31 5.57 12.30
CA GLN A 118 -3.52 6.22 13.35
C GLN A 118 -2.16 6.69 12.81
N LEU A 119 -1.40 5.81 12.13
CA LEU A 119 -0.08 6.15 11.63
C LEU A 119 -0.09 7.28 10.59
N ILE A 120 -1.14 7.36 9.76
CA ILE A 120 -1.34 8.48 8.83
C ILE A 120 -1.55 9.79 9.60
N SER A 121 -2.39 9.76 10.64
CA SER A 121 -2.62 10.92 11.51
C SER A 121 -1.35 11.37 12.22
N ASP A 122 -0.49 10.43 12.64
CA ASP A 122 0.78 10.72 13.32
C ASP A 122 1.76 11.48 12.40
N VAL A 123 1.61 11.39 11.07
CA VAL A 123 2.48 12.05 10.07
C VAL A 123 1.77 13.12 9.25
N GLU A 124 0.66 13.68 9.75
CA GLU A 124 -0.18 14.62 8.99
C GLU A 124 0.58 15.87 8.50
N ILE A 125 1.54 16.38 9.28
CA ILE A 125 2.40 17.50 8.86
C ILE A 125 3.21 17.13 7.62
N LEU A 126 3.87 15.97 7.65
CA LEU A 126 4.71 15.48 6.56
C LEU A 126 3.87 15.21 5.30
N LYS A 127 2.69 14.61 5.48
CA LYS A 127 1.71 14.39 4.41
C LYS A 127 1.36 15.69 3.70
N LYS A 128 1.05 16.75 4.45
CA LYS A 128 0.73 18.08 3.89
C LYS A 128 1.93 18.71 3.17
N CYS A 129 3.10 18.71 3.78
CA CYS A 129 4.31 19.33 3.21
C CYS A 129 4.75 18.67 1.90
N LEU A 130 4.61 17.35 1.78
CA LEU A 130 5.06 16.60 0.60
C LEU A 130 3.94 16.27 -0.40
N GLY A 131 2.69 16.57 -0.06
CA GLY A 131 1.52 16.24 -0.87
C GLY A 131 1.33 14.73 -1.04
N ILE A 132 1.63 13.94 0.00
CA ILE A 132 1.50 12.47 -0.04
C ILE A 132 0.02 12.11 -0.07
N LYS A 133 -0.39 11.29 -1.03
CA LYS A 133 -1.76 10.75 -1.09
C LYS A 133 -1.81 9.38 -0.43
N PHE A 134 -2.77 9.15 0.45
CA PHE A 134 -3.00 7.83 1.00
C PHE A 134 -4.24 7.19 0.37
N TYR A 135 -4.06 6.04 -0.29
CA TYR A 135 -5.13 5.26 -0.90
C TYR A 135 -5.56 4.14 0.05
N ILE A 136 -6.70 4.32 0.70
CA ILE A 136 -7.22 3.41 1.72
C ILE A 136 -8.26 2.47 1.12
N VAL A 137 -7.89 1.20 1.00
CA VAL A 137 -8.76 0.14 0.48
C VAL A 137 -9.60 -0.43 1.62
N LYS A 138 -10.91 -0.41 1.49
CA LYS A 138 -11.86 -0.99 2.44
C LYS A 138 -12.08 -2.48 2.18
N LYS A 139 -12.64 -3.17 3.18
CA LYS A 139 -13.04 -4.59 3.06
C LYS A 139 -14.07 -4.85 1.96
N ASP A 140 -14.95 -3.89 1.68
CA ASP A 140 -15.93 -3.95 0.58
C ASP A 140 -15.29 -3.70 -0.81
N GLY A 141 -13.99 -3.39 -0.86
CA GLY A 141 -13.25 -3.07 -2.08
C GLY A 141 -13.31 -1.61 -2.51
N GLY A 142 -14.02 -0.75 -1.77
CA GLY A 142 -14.01 0.69 -1.99
C GLY A 142 -12.63 1.30 -1.68
N VAL A 143 -12.27 2.38 -2.36
CA VAL A 143 -11.00 3.09 -2.16
C VAL A 143 -11.28 4.55 -1.79
N GLU A 144 -10.72 4.99 -0.67
CA GLU A 144 -10.77 6.38 -0.21
C GLU A 144 -9.39 7.02 -0.41
N THR A 145 -9.33 8.31 -0.72
CA THR A 145 -8.07 9.08 -0.69
C THR A 145 -8.06 9.96 0.55
N LEU A 146 -7.03 9.84 1.39
CA LEU A 146 -6.78 10.71 2.54
C LEU A 146 -5.64 11.67 2.25
#